data_AF-A0A1J3HI25-F1
#
_entry.id   AF-A0A1J3HI25-F1
#
_cell.length_a   1.000
_cell.length_b   1.000
_cell.length_c   1.000
_cell.angle_alpha   90.00
_cell.angle_beta   90.00
_cell.angle_gamma   90.00
#
_symmetry.space_group_name_H-M   'P 1'
#
loop_
_entity.id
_entity.type
_entity.pdbx_description
1 polymer ?
#
loop_
_entity_poly.entity_id
_entity_poly.type
_entity_poly.pdbx_seq_one_letter_code
_entity_poly.pdbx_strand_id
1 'polypeptide(L)'
;NVGNQTLANRIIVCNENVSIGSRLQVQQAKSTGAAALVLITEKLLEEQDTIKFQFPVAFISSKHQAAIKNYASIKENNATAKLEFRKTVIGTKPAPEVDRYSSRGPFTSFPQILKPDILAPGTLILSAWPPVKPVAGTRTRPLYSGFNLLTGTSMAAPHVAGVAALIKQVHRDWSPSAVKSAIMTTAVTLDNPLAVGAGQVSVNRVLDPGLIYDTTPQDFINFLCNEEKKSRKLIN
;
A
#
# COMPACT_ATOMS: atom_id res chain seq x y z
N ASN A 1 20.86 28.74 10.83
CA ASN A 1 22.25 28.69 11.30
C ASN A 1 22.42 27.68 12.42
N VAL A 2 22.54 26.40 12.09
CA VAL A 2 23.01 25.39 13.04
C VAL A 2 24.49 25.21 12.75
N GLY A 3 25.32 26.01 13.42
CA GLY A 3 26.77 25.88 13.33
C GLY A 3 27.21 24.53 13.89
N ASN A 4 28.15 23.86 13.19
CA ASN A 4 29.06 22.76 13.56
C ASN A 4 28.93 22.05 14.94
N GLN A 5 27.73 21.81 15.46
CA GLN A 5 27.47 20.94 16.59
C GLN A 5 27.16 19.55 16.05
N THR A 6 28.01 18.58 16.35
CA THR A 6 27.71 17.17 16.15
C THR A 6 26.48 16.80 16.98
N LEU A 7 25.38 16.43 16.31
CA LEU A 7 24.13 16.02 16.96
C LEU A 7 24.20 14.58 17.51
N ALA A 8 25.41 14.10 17.82
CA ALA A 8 25.65 12.77 18.35
C ALA A 8 24.80 12.53 19.61
N ASN A 9 24.20 11.34 19.72
CA ASN A 9 23.29 10.94 20.80
C ASN A 9 22.02 11.82 20.97
N ARG A 10 21.69 12.67 19.99
CA ARG A 10 20.44 13.45 20.01
C ARG A 10 19.39 12.89 19.06
N ILE A 11 18.12 13.06 19.42
CA ILE A 11 16.97 12.75 18.57
C ILE A 11 16.48 14.06 17.97
N ILE A 12 16.39 14.12 16.65
CA ILE A 12 15.84 15.27 15.95
C ILE A 12 14.33 15.15 15.91
N VAL A 13 13.60 16.24 16.16
CA VAL A 13 12.15 16.33 15.93
C VAL A 13 11.91 17.34 14.81
N CYS A 14 11.20 16.95 13.76
CA CYS A 14 10.88 17.82 12.63
C CYS A 14 9.46 17.58 12.13
N ASN A 15 8.85 18.63 11.58
CA ASN A 15 7.65 18.46 10.77
C ASN A 15 8.04 17.86 9.41
N GLU A 16 7.17 17.02 8.85
CA GLU A 16 7.29 16.58 7.47
C GLU A 16 7.18 17.80 6.55
N ASN A 17 8.13 17.91 5.62
CA ASN A 17 8.07 18.88 4.53
C ASN A 17 7.73 18.12 3.25
N VAL A 18 6.47 18.23 2.83
CA VAL A 18 5.92 17.52 1.66
C VAL A 18 6.68 17.83 0.37
N SER A 19 7.21 19.06 0.23
CA SER A 19 7.99 19.46 -0.95
C SER A 19 9.35 18.78 -1.03
N ILE A 20 9.94 18.44 0.12
CA ILE A 20 11.24 17.75 0.21
C ILE A 20 11.04 16.21 0.22
N GLY A 21 9.94 15.76 0.83
CA GLY A 21 9.64 14.35 1.04
C GLY A 21 10.44 13.75 2.19
N SER A 22 9.80 12.85 2.94
CA SER A 22 10.38 12.26 4.15
C SER A 22 11.67 11.49 3.92
N ARG A 23 11.86 10.88 2.74
CA ARG A 23 13.11 10.17 2.39
C ARG A 23 14.33 11.08 2.44
N LEU A 24 14.25 12.28 1.88
CA LEU A 24 15.35 13.25 1.89
C LEU A 24 15.57 13.82 3.29
N GLN A 25 14.49 14.09 4.05
CA GLN A 25 14.62 14.54 5.44
C GLN A 25 15.32 13.51 6.33
N VAL A 26 15.03 12.21 6.15
CA VAL A 26 15.73 11.14 6.86
C VAL A 26 17.20 11.05 6.45
N GLN A 27 17.52 11.20 5.17
CA GLN A 27 18.91 11.21 4.71
C GLN A 27 19.69 12.38 5.29
N GLN A 28 19.08 13.56 5.37
CA GLN A 28 19.68 14.74 5.99
C GLN A 28 19.86 14.56 7.50
N ALA A 29 18.85 14.01 8.21
CA ALA A 29 19.00 13.70 9.63
C ALA A 29 20.10 12.65 9.89
N LYS A 30 20.29 11.70 8.97
CA LYS A 30 21.40 10.74 9.03
C LYS A 30 22.76 11.42 8.87
N SER A 31 22.90 12.40 7.97
CA SER A 31 24.17 13.06 7.67
C SER A 31 24.66 13.98 8.80
N THR A 32 23.76 14.47 9.68
CA THR A 32 24.15 15.28 10.85
C THR A 32 24.77 14.48 12.00
N GLY A 33 24.76 13.14 11.93
CA GLY A 33 25.23 12.27 13.01
C GLY A 33 24.22 12.07 14.16
N ALA A 34 22.97 12.52 14.01
CA ALA A 34 21.91 12.30 14.99
C ALA A 34 21.65 10.82 15.27
N ALA A 35 21.16 10.49 16.46
CA ALA A 35 20.84 9.12 16.87
C ALA A 35 19.53 8.59 16.26
N ALA A 36 18.52 9.45 16.11
CA ALA A 36 17.24 9.13 15.47
C ALA A 36 16.53 10.41 14.98
N LEU A 37 15.43 10.21 14.24
CA LEU A 37 14.52 11.26 13.80
C LEU A 37 13.08 10.92 14.17
N VAL A 38 12.36 11.92 14.65
CA VAL A 38 10.90 11.90 14.79
C VAL A 38 10.34 12.85 13.73
N LEU A 39 9.59 12.30 12.77
CA LEU A 39 8.88 13.06 11.75
C LEU A 39 7.41 13.18 12.13
N ILE A 40 6.94 14.42 12.22
CA ILE A 40 5.55 14.75 12.52
C ILE A 40 4.81 14.93 11.19
N THR A 41 3.84 14.08 10.90
CA THR A 41 3.14 13.99 9.62
C THR A 41 1.62 13.88 9.79
N GLU A 42 0.87 14.37 8.81
CA GLU A 42 -0.57 14.12 8.66
C GLU A 42 -0.84 12.75 8.02
N LYS A 43 0.17 12.12 7.42
CA LYS A 43 0.07 11.00 6.48
C LYS A 43 0.74 9.72 7.00
N LEU A 44 0.44 9.36 8.24
CA LEU A 44 1.10 8.24 8.94
C LEU A 44 1.13 6.93 8.15
N LEU A 45 -0.02 6.55 7.55
CA LEU A 45 -0.14 5.30 6.79
C LEU A 45 0.68 5.39 5.50
N GLU A 46 0.51 6.48 4.73
CA GLU A 46 1.19 6.69 3.45
C GLU A 46 2.73 6.62 3.50
N GLU A 47 3.33 7.01 4.63
CA GLU A 47 4.79 7.09 4.82
C GLU A 47 5.40 5.83 5.45
N GLN A 48 4.63 5.07 6.23
CA GLN A 48 5.08 3.81 6.82
C GLN A 48 5.22 2.70 5.77
N ASP A 49 4.48 2.79 4.67
CA ASP A 49 4.22 1.66 3.77
C ASP A 49 5.28 1.39 2.70
N THR A 50 6.26 2.29 2.51
CA THR A 50 7.21 2.20 1.38
C THR A 50 8.68 2.43 1.72
N ILE A 51 9.02 2.86 2.94
CA ILE A 51 10.37 3.35 3.20
C ILE A 51 11.11 2.55 4.26
N LYS A 52 11.98 1.68 3.77
CA LYS A 52 12.98 0.96 4.58
C LYS A 52 14.14 1.89 4.89
N PHE A 53 14.07 2.55 6.04
CA PHE A 53 15.15 3.44 6.47
C PHE A 53 16.32 2.68 7.07
N GLN A 54 17.53 3.04 6.61
CA GLN A 54 18.79 2.64 7.22
C GLN A 54 19.17 3.51 8.44
N PHE A 55 18.18 4.18 9.01
CA PHE A 55 18.31 5.16 10.09
C PHE A 55 17.06 5.04 10.98
N PRO A 56 17.19 5.10 12.31
CA PRO A 56 16.04 5.04 13.21
C PRO A 56 15.10 6.25 13.01
N VAL A 57 13.86 5.99 12.59
CA VAL A 57 12.84 7.01 12.35
C VAL A 57 11.53 6.57 12.98
N ALA A 58 10.82 7.50 13.62
CA ALA A 58 9.43 7.33 14.02
C ALA A 58 8.57 8.40 13.33
N PHE A 59 7.45 7.97 12.76
CA PHE A 59 6.42 8.86 12.23
C PHE A 59 5.35 9.04 13.29
N ILE A 60 5.01 10.29 13.60
CA ILE A 60 3.99 10.63 14.60
C ILE A 60 2.96 11.55 13.97
N SER A 61 1.69 11.38 14.35
CA SER A 61 0.62 12.25 13.89
C SER A 61 0.88 13.69 14.32
N SER A 62 0.67 14.61 13.38
CA SER A 62 0.48 16.05 13.61
C SER A 62 -0.38 16.42 14.81
N LYS A 63 -1.37 15.58 15.17
CA LYS A 63 -2.24 15.76 16.35
C LYS A 63 -1.43 15.89 17.65
N HIS A 64 -0.24 15.29 17.72
CA HIS A 64 0.65 15.34 18.88
C HIS A 64 1.75 16.41 18.75
N GLN A 65 1.75 17.22 17.68
CA GLN A 65 2.83 18.16 17.39
C GLN A 65 3.09 19.14 18.53
N ALA A 66 2.04 19.77 19.06
CA ALA A 66 2.18 20.78 20.11
C ALA A 66 2.79 20.17 21.38
N ALA A 67 2.29 19.00 21.81
CA ALA A 67 2.80 18.30 22.99
C ALA A 67 4.29 17.91 22.83
N ILE A 68 4.67 17.38 21.67
CA ILE A 68 6.06 16.97 21.40
C ILE A 68 6.99 18.18 21.34
N LYS A 69 6.60 19.25 20.64
CA LYS A 69 7.44 20.46 20.54
C LYS A 69 7.59 21.16 21.88
N ASN A 70 6.54 21.21 22.70
CA ASN A 70 6.58 21.77 24.04
C ASN A 70 7.47 20.92 24.97
N TYR A 71 7.38 19.59 24.89
CA TYR A 71 8.26 18.70 25.64
C TYR A 71 9.73 18.87 25.23
N ALA A 72 10.00 18.98 23.93
CA ALA A 72 11.36 19.13 23.40
C ALA A 72 12.00 20.49 23.70
N SER A 73 11.22 21.53 24.05
CA SER A 73 11.72 22.88 24.33
C SER A 73 12.00 23.16 25.81
N ILE A 74 11.83 22.16 26.69
CA ILE A 74 12.11 22.28 28.13
C ILE A 74 13.61 22.59 28.32
N LYS A 75 13.90 23.78 28.87
CA LYS A 75 15.26 24.36 28.98
C LYS A 75 16.22 23.59 29.88
N GLU A 76 15.71 22.69 30.73
CA GLU A 76 16.50 21.96 31.73
C GLU A 76 17.28 20.75 31.17
N ASN A 77 17.45 20.63 29.85
CA ASN A 77 18.25 19.58 29.20
C ASN A 77 17.81 18.12 29.49
N ASN A 78 16.64 17.90 30.08
CA ASN A 78 16.16 16.58 30.50
C ASN A 78 15.12 15.94 29.56
N ALA A 79 14.86 16.55 28.40
CA ALA A 79 13.96 15.95 27.41
C ALA A 79 14.61 14.71 26.79
N THR A 80 14.26 13.52 27.29
CA THR A 80 14.73 12.24 26.77
C THR A 80 13.58 11.49 26.10
N ALA A 81 13.89 10.73 25.06
CA ALA A 81 12.91 9.87 24.42
C ALA A 81 13.52 8.51 24.10
N LYS A 82 12.67 7.48 24.11
CA LYS A 82 13.02 6.12 23.74
C LYS A 82 12.18 5.72 22.54
N LEU A 83 12.83 5.29 21.46
CA LEU A 83 12.16 4.68 20.31
C LEU A 83 12.28 3.16 20.42
N GLU A 84 11.15 2.48 20.39
CA GLU A 84 11.09 1.01 20.37
C GLU A 84 10.62 0.53 19.00
N PHE A 85 11.35 -0.42 18.42
CA PHE A 85 11.09 -0.98 17.09
C PHE A 85 10.65 -2.44 17.19
N ARG A 86 10.28 -3.06 16.05
CA ARG A 86 9.85 -4.46 15.93
C ARG A 86 8.52 -4.76 16.64
N LYS A 87 7.61 -3.79 16.62
CA LYS A 87 6.22 -3.95 17.08
C LYS A 87 5.30 -4.04 15.87
N THR A 88 4.33 -4.95 15.93
CA THR A 88 3.23 -5.05 14.97
C THR A 88 1.94 -4.76 15.72
N VAL A 89 1.18 -3.78 15.25
CA VAL A 89 -0.15 -3.45 15.80
C VAL A 89 -1.19 -4.08 14.89
N ILE A 90 -2.13 -4.82 15.49
CA ILE A 90 -3.24 -5.47 14.79
C ILE A 90 -4.56 -4.80 15.19
N GLY A 91 -5.59 -4.90 14.33
CA GLY A 91 -6.90 -4.33 14.61
C GLY A 91 -7.01 -2.82 14.37
N THR A 92 -6.10 -2.26 13.55
CA THR A 92 -6.20 -0.87 13.07
C THR A 92 -7.53 -0.64 12.36
N LYS A 93 -8.17 0.50 12.62
CA LYS A 93 -9.42 0.93 12.00
C LYS A 93 -9.28 2.35 11.42
N PRO A 94 -9.89 2.65 10.26
CA PRO A 94 -10.63 1.73 9.40
C PRO A 94 -9.71 0.73 8.68
N ALA A 95 -10.22 -0.47 8.41
CA ALA A 95 -9.57 -1.49 7.58
C ALA A 95 -10.63 -2.39 6.94
N PRO A 96 -10.53 -2.73 5.64
CA PRO A 96 -9.49 -2.30 4.71
C PRO A 96 -9.62 -0.82 4.30
N GLU A 97 -8.55 -0.27 3.73
CA GLU A 97 -8.56 1.02 3.05
C GLU A 97 -7.79 0.90 1.73
N VAL A 98 -8.21 1.62 0.71
CA VAL A 98 -7.49 1.67 -0.57
C VAL A 98 -6.25 2.54 -0.44
N ASP A 99 -5.09 1.92 -0.53
CA ASP A 99 -3.81 2.62 -0.42
C ASP A 99 -3.61 3.61 -1.58
N ARG A 100 -2.88 4.71 -1.33
CA ARG A 100 -2.64 5.81 -2.28
C ARG A 100 -1.96 5.37 -3.57
N TYR A 101 -1.10 4.35 -3.52
CA TYR A 101 -0.32 3.92 -4.69
C TYR A 101 -1.18 3.18 -5.71
N SER A 102 -2.32 2.64 -5.30
CA SER A 102 -3.16 1.85 -6.21
C SER A 102 -3.66 2.76 -7.34
N SER A 103 -3.76 2.28 -8.57
CA SER A 103 -4.34 3.09 -9.64
C SER A 103 -5.86 3.19 -9.46
N ARG A 104 -6.45 4.32 -9.88
CA ARG A 104 -7.89 4.55 -9.82
C ARG A 104 -8.45 4.57 -11.24
N GLY A 105 -9.72 4.18 -11.38
CA GLY A 105 -10.49 4.39 -12.58
C GLY A 105 -10.85 5.87 -12.81
N PRO A 106 -11.56 6.17 -13.91
CA PRO A 106 -12.12 5.22 -14.87
C PRO A 106 -11.07 4.59 -15.80
N PHE A 107 -11.42 3.47 -16.41
CA PHE A 107 -10.57 2.84 -17.42
C PHE A 107 -10.63 3.62 -18.73
N THR A 108 -9.57 4.37 -19.05
CA THR A 108 -9.58 5.31 -20.18
C THR A 108 -9.72 4.65 -21.54
N SER A 109 -9.25 3.42 -21.71
CA SER A 109 -9.37 2.69 -22.99
C SER A 109 -10.81 2.27 -23.28
N PHE A 110 -11.59 1.90 -22.25
CA PHE A 110 -12.98 1.48 -22.39
C PHE A 110 -13.79 2.03 -21.20
N PRO A 111 -14.19 3.32 -21.23
CA PRO A 111 -14.83 4.00 -20.10
C PRO A 111 -16.15 3.37 -19.64
N GLN A 112 -16.81 2.60 -20.51
CA GLN A 112 -18.01 1.83 -20.20
C GLN A 112 -17.75 0.61 -19.29
N ILE A 113 -16.50 0.22 -19.07
CA ILE A 113 -16.10 -0.86 -18.16
C ILE A 113 -15.42 -0.26 -16.93
N LEU A 114 -16.05 -0.43 -15.76
CA LEU A 114 -15.50 0.03 -14.50
C LEU A 114 -14.20 -0.71 -14.12
N LYS A 115 -13.22 0.05 -13.62
CA LYS A 115 -11.98 -0.48 -13.05
C LYS A 115 -11.58 0.30 -11.78
N PRO A 116 -10.88 -0.34 -10.83
CA PRO A 116 -10.48 -1.77 -10.81
C PRO A 116 -11.67 -2.72 -10.60
N ASP A 117 -11.45 -4.04 -10.69
CA ASP A 117 -12.52 -5.03 -10.50
C ASP A 117 -12.76 -5.37 -9.02
N ILE A 118 -11.69 -5.44 -8.22
CA ILE A 118 -11.71 -5.94 -6.84
C ILE A 118 -10.54 -5.35 -6.02
N LEU A 119 -10.71 -5.24 -4.71
CA LEU A 119 -9.69 -4.88 -3.73
C LEU A 119 -9.14 -6.11 -3.02
N ALA A 120 -7.83 -6.17 -2.78
CA ALA A 120 -7.20 -7.22 -2.00
C ALA A 120 -5.98 -6.67 -1.21
N PRO A 121 -5.51 -7.38 -0.16
CA PRO A 121 -4.37 -6.94 0.64
C PRO A 121 -3.09 -6.79 -0.20
N GLY A 122 -2.56 -5.56 -0.27
CA GLY A 122 -1.36 -5.25 -1.05
C GLY A 122 -0.27 -4.50 -0.29
N THR A 123 -0.51 -4.11 0.96
CA THR A 123 0.38 -3.25 1.74
C THR A 123 1.10 -4.03 2.82
N LEU A 124 2.42 -3.87 2.88
CA LEU A 124 3.33 -4.57 3.82
C LEU A 124 3.07 -6.09 3.90
N ILE A 125 2.90 -6.72 2.74
CA ILE A 125 2.69 -8.16 2.63
C ILE A 125 4.03 -8.88 2.81
N LEU A 126 4.08 -9.79 3.77
CA LEU A 126 5.25 -10.65 4.02
C LEU A 126 5.23 -11.83 3.05
N SER A 127 6.28 -12.00 2.26
CA SER A 127 6.42 -13.15 1.37
C SER A 127 7.88 -13.57 1.21
N ALA A 128 8.09 -14.73 0.58
CA ALA A 128 9.41 -15.30 0.33
C ALA A 128 10.28 -14.35 -0.51
N TRP A 129 11.58 -14.33 -0.21
CA TRP A 129 12.54 -13.43 -0.84
C TRP A 129 13.90 -14.11 -1.00
N PRO A 130 14.63 -13.86 -2.10
CA PRO A 130 15.96 -14.43 -2.27
C PRO A 130 16.91 -14.00 -1.15
N PRO A 131 17.58 -14.94 -0.46
CA PRO A 131 18.44 -14.63 0.69
C PRO A 131 19.69 -13.82 0.30
N VAL A 132 20.01 -13.76 -1.01
CA VAL A 132 21.12 -12.98 -1.57
C VAL A 132 20.77 -11.52 -1.87
N LYS A 133 19.49 -11.14 -1.78
CA LYS A 133 19.03 -9.76 -2.03
C LYS A 133 18.74 -9.05 -0.70
N PRO A 134 19.24 -7.84 -0.48
CA PRO A 134 19.00 -7.13 0.77
C PRO A 134 17.51 -6.79 0.94
N VAL A 135 16.99 -6.98 2.15
CA VAL A 135 15.61 -6.66 2.52
C VAL A 135 15.49 -5.34 3.26
N ALA A 136 16.56 -4.90 3.93
CA ALA A 136 16.67 -3.66 4.68
C ALA A 136 18.16 -3.32 4.88
N GLY A 137 18.48 -2.35 5.72
CA GLY A 137 19.86 -2.09 6.14
C GLY A 137 19.91 -1.36 7.48
N THR A 138 21.06 -1.45 8.14
CA THR A 138 21.45 -0.55 9.22
C THR A 138 22.19 0.65 8.64
N ARG A 139 22.69 1.55 9.50
CA ARG A 139 23.50 2.69 9.05
C ARG A 139 24.71 2.28 8.20
N THR A 140 25.28 1.12 8.47
CA THR A 140 26.58 0.67 7.96
C THR A 140 26.53 -0.58 7.09
N ARG A 141 25.45 -1.38 7.13
CA ARG A 141 25.39 -2.64 6.37
C ARG A 141 23.98 -3.02 5.90
N PRO A 142 23.85 -3.74 4.78
CA PRO A 142 22.59 -4.35 4.38
C PRO A 142 22.17 -5.46 5.36
N LEU A 143 20.88 -5.77 5.35
CA LEU A 143 20.25 -6.88 6.07
C LEU A 143 19.59 -7.81 5.06
N TYR A 144 19.65 -9.12 5.32
CA TYR A 144 19.14 -10.18 4.47
C TYR A 144 18.15 -11.05 5.25
N SER A 145 17.19 -11.62 4.53
CA SER A 145 16.16 -12.51 5.08
C SER A 145 15.60 -13.35 3.95
N GLY A 146 15.15 -14.57 4.26
CA GLY A 146 14.35 -15.40 3.34
C GLY A 146 12.93 -14.87 3.12
N PHE A 147 12.55 -13.80 3.83
CA PHE A 147 11.25 -13.13 3.71
C PHE A 147 11.41 -11.62 3.64
N ASN A 148 10.47 -10.96 2.96
CA ASN A 148 10.46 -9.53 2.78
C ASN A 148 9.04 -8.96 2.88
N LEU A 149 8.93 -7.77 3.46
CA LEU A 149 7.70 -6.97 3.44
C LEU A 149 7.73 -6.04 2.23
N LEU A 150 6.74 -6.18 1.36
CA LEU A 150 6.59 -5.35 0.18
C LEU A 150 5.16 -4.83 0.04
N THR A 151 5.04 -3.73 -0.67
CA THR A 151 3.80 -3.00 -0.87
C THR A 151 3.58 -2.80 -2.37
N GLY A 152 2.36 -3.03 -2.85
CA GLY A 152 2.00 -2.81 -4.23
C GLY A 152 0.80 -3.64 -4.67
N THR A 153 0.20 -3.25 -5.80
CA THR A 153 -0.83 -4.07 -6.45
C THR A 153 -0.28 -5.41 -6.91
N SER A 154 1.04 -5.51 -7.15
CA SER A 154 1.76 -6.77 -7.35
C SER A 154 1.66 -7.75 -6.18
N MET A 155 1.40 -7.26 -4.96
CA MET A 155 1.16 -8.10 -3.78
C MET A 155 -0.33 -8.40 -3.59
N ALA A 156 -1.22 -7.52 -4.05
CA ALA A 156 -2.67 -7.76 -4.06
C ALA A 156 -3.09 -8.82 -5.11
N ALA A 157 -2.54 -8.74 -6.32
CA ALA A 157 -2.86 -9.66 -7.42
C ALA A 157 -2.71 -11.16 -7.07
N PRO A 158 -1.63 -11.65 -6.44
CA PRO A 158 -1.50 -13.07 -6.10
C PRO A 158 -2.51 -13.55 -5.06
N HIS A 159 -3.03 -12.69 -4.17
CA HIS A 159 -4.12 -13.06 -3.27
C HIS A 159 -5.39 -13.40 -4.06
N VAL A 160 -5.76 -12.54 -5.02
CA VAL A 160 -6.94 -12.78 -5.88
C VAL A 160 -6.73 -13.99 -6.79
N ALA A 161 -5.52 -14.16 -7.33
CA ALA A 161 -5.18 -15.33 -8.15
C ALA A 161 -5.29 -16.64 -7.35
N GLY A 162 -4.87 -16.64 -6.08
CA GLY A 162 -5.06 -17.77 -5.17
C GLY A 162 -6.54 -18.10 -4.94
N VAL A 163 -7.38 -17.09 -4.71
CA VAL A 163 -8.83 -17.27 -4.59
C VAL A 163 -9.42 -17.83 -5.89
N ALA A 164 -9.02 -17.29 -7.05
CA ALA A 164 -9.44 -17.78 -8.36
C ALA A 164 -9.06 -19.25 -8.59
N ALA A 165 -7.86 -19.66 -8.16
CA ALA A 165 -7.42 -21.04 -8.24
C ALA A 165 -8.27 -21.98 -7.35
N LEU A 166 -8.63 -21.55 -6.14
CA LEU A 166 -9.51 -22.31 -5.25
C LEU A 166 -10.91 -22.48 -5.85
N ILE A 167 -11.47 -21.43 -6.46
CA ILE A 167 -12.75 -21.51 -7.17
C ILE A 167 -12.62 -22.52 -8.32
N LYS A 168 -11.57 -22.42 -9.13
CA LYS A 168 -11.36 -23.30 -10.29
C LYS A 168 -11.11 -24.76 -9.89
N GLN A 169 -10.59 -25.02 -8.69
CA GLN A 169 -10.44 -26.36 -8.15
C GLN A 169 -11.79 -27.03 -7.86
N VAL A 170 -12.76 -26.25 -7.36
CA VAL A 170 -14.12 -26.72 -7.04
C VAL A 170 -15.01 -26.74 -8.29
N HIS A 171 -15.00 -25.65 -9.05
CA HIS A 171 -15.79 -25.45 -10.26
C HIS A 171 -14.89 -25.51 -11.51
N ARG A 172 -14.49 -26.72 -11.88
CA ARG A 172 -13.49 -26.95 -12.94
C ARG A 172 -13.96 -26.55 -14.33
N ASP A 173 -15.25 -26.54 -14.56
CA ASP A 173 -15.92 -26.19 -15.83
C ASP A 173 -16.18 -24.69 -15.98
N TRP A 174 -16.18 -23.92 -14.89
CA TRP A 174 -16.45 -22.48 -14.95
C TRP A 174 -15.48 -21.72 -15.83
N SER A 175 -16.00 -20.81 -16.66
CA SER A 175 -15.18 -19.92 -17.47
C SER A 175 -14.34 -18.95 -16.60
N PRO A 176 -13.31 -18.29 -17.17
CA PRO A 176 -12.62 -17.19 -16.48
C PRO A 176 -13.57 -16.06 -16.06
N SER A 177 -14.61 -15.77 -16.85
CA SER A 177 -15.62 -14.75 -16.55
C SER A 177 -16.52 -15.17 -15.39
N ALA A 178 -16.93 -16.45 -15.33
CA ALA A 178 -17.67 -17.00 -14.21
C ALA A 178 -16.88 -16.92 -12.90
N VAL A 179 -15.59 -17.30 -12.92
CA VAL A 179 -14.68 -17.18 -11.76
C VAL A 179 -14.54 -15.73 -11.32
N LYS A 180 -14.31 -14.81 -12.27
CA LYS A 180 -14.26 -13.37 -11.98
C LYS A 180 -15.57 -12.86 -11.38
N SER A 181 -16.71 -13.27 -11.94
CA SER A 181 -18.04 -12.88 -11.46
C SER A 181 -18.24 -13.33 -10.01
N ALA A 182 -17.90 -14.57 -9.68
CA ALA A 182 -18.03 -15.09 -8.32
C ALA A 182 -17.20 -14.25 -7.31
N ILE A 183 -15.96 -13.91 -7.67
CA ILE A 183 -15.09 -13.05 -6.84
C ILE A 183 -15.72 -11.66 -6.62
N MET A 184 -16.23 -11.04 -7.68
CA MET A 184 -16.78 -9.67 -7.60
C MET A 184 -18.11 -9.63 -6.84
N THR A 185 -19.04 -10.53 -7.16
CA THR A 185 -20.41 -10.52 -6.60
C THR A 185 -20.46 -10.95 -5.14
N THR A 186 -19.42 -11.62 -4.63
CA THR A 186 -19.32 -12.06 -3.22
C THR A 186 -18.36 -11.20 -2.40
N ALA A 187 -17.79 -10.15 -2.99
CA ALA A 187 -16.91 -9.22 -2.31
C ALA A 187 -17.61 -8.51 -1.13
N VAL A 188 -16.84 -8.14 -0.11
CA VAL A 188 -17.32 -7.21 0.92
C VAL A 188 -17.38 -5.82 0.29
N THR A 189 -18.60 -5.32 0.08
CA THR A 189 -18.83 -4.04 -0.57
C THR A 189 -18.21 -2.90 0.21
N LEU A 190 -17.56 -1.98 -0.51
CA LEU A 190 -16.95 -0.77 0.00
C LEU A 190 -17.35 0.39 -0.91
N ASP A 191 -17.35 1.60 -0.36
CA ASP A 191 -17.64 2.80 -1.14
C ASP A 191 -16.53 3.08 -2.17
N ASN A 192 -16.87 3.86 -3.20
CA ASN A 192 -15.98 4.30 -4.29
C ASN A 192 -15.52 3.19 -5.26
N PRO A 193 -16.40 2.72 -6.17
CA PRO A 193 -16.10 1.65 -7.12
C PRO A 193 -14.92 1.95 -8.06
N LEU A 194 -14.58 3.23 -8.29
CA LEU A 194 -13.41 3.61 -9.09
C LEU A 194 -12.07 3.38 -8.37
N ALA A 195 -12.10 3.10 -7.06
CA ALA A 195 -10.92 2.80 -6.27
C ALA A 195 -10.86 1.33 -5.82
N VAL A 196 -12.02 0.72 -5.52
CA VAL A 196 -12.09 -0.64 -4.93
C VAL A 196 -12.82 -1.67 -5.79
N GLY A 197 -13.39 -1.24 -6.92
CA GLY A 197 -14.22 -2.11 -7.76
C GLY A 197 -15.46 -2.59 -7.01
N ALA A 198 -15.69 -3.91 -7.01
CA ALA A 198 -16.80 -4.51 -6.27
C ALA A 198 -16.61 -4.49 -4.73
N GLY A 199 -15.39 -4.20 -4.24
CA GLY A 199 -15.05 -4.19 -2.83
C GLY A 199 -13.91 -5.16 -2.48
N GLN A 200 -13.76 -5.51 -1.20
CA GLN A 200 -12.69 -6.41 -0.74
C GLN A 200 -13.01 -7.88 -1.07
N VAL A 201 -12.04 -8.59 -1.64
CA VAL A 201 -12.12 -10.04 -1.87
C VAL A 201 -12.48 -10.78 -0.58
N SER A 202 -13.42 -11.71 -0.69
CA SER A 202 -13.90 -12.55 0.41
C SER A 202 -13.82 -14.02 0.00
N VAL A 203 -13.47 -14.89 0.93
CA VAL A 203 -13.44 -16.35 0.71
C VAL A 203 -14.70 -17.07 1.21
N ASN A 204 -15.55 -16.39 1.99
CA ASN A 204 -16.63 -17.04 2.73
C ASN A 204 -17.74 -17.61 1.84
N ARG A 205 -18.04 -16.95 0.71
CA ARG A 205 -19.13 -17.35 -0.21
C ARG A 205 -18.68 -17.50 -1.65
N VAL A 206 -17.39 -17.38 -1.91
CA VAL A 206 -16.88 -17.33 -3.29
C VAL A 206 -17.01 -18.66 -4.04
N LEU A 207 -17.17 -19.76 -3.31
CA LEU A 207 -17.43 -21.09 -3.86
C LEU A 207 -18.92 -21.37 -4.11
N ASP A 208 -19.82 -20.55 -3.59
CA ASP A 208 -21.26 -20.66 -3.85
C ASP A 208 -21.86 -19.24 -3.97
N PRO A 209 -21.60 -18.54 -5.09
CA PRO A 209 -22.03 -17.17 -5.30
C PRO A 209 -23.55 -17.06 -5.59
N GLY A 210 -24.26 -18.18 -5.72
CA GLY A 210 -25.65 -18.26 -6.17
C GLY A 210 -25.81 -17.98 -7.67
N LEU A 211 -25.44 -16.76 -8.12
CA LEU A 211 -25.51 -16.34 -9.52
C LEU A 211 -24.14 -15.90 -10.03
N ILE A 212 -23.90 -16.15 -11.32
CA ILE A 212 -22.71 -15.70 -12.04
C ILE A 212 -23.11 -15.02 -13.34
N TYR A 213 -22.37 -13.98 -13.70
CA TYR A 213 -22.43 -13.30 -14.99
C TYR A 213 -21.34 -13.88 -15.88
N ASP A 214 -21.69 -14.91 -16.64
CA ASP A 214 -20.75 -15.58 -17.53
C ASP A 214 -20.68 -14.90 -18.91
N THR A 215 -19.51 -15.01 -19.55
CA THR A 215 -19.31 -14.58 -20.94
C THR A 215 -18.39 -15.55 -21.66
N THR A 216 -18.57 -15.64 -22.98
CA THR A 216 -17.79 -16.48 -23.87
C THR A 216 -16.67 -15.66 -24.56
N PRO A 217 -15.64 -16.31 -25.13
CA PRO A 217 -14.66 -15.62 -25.98
C PRO A 217 -15.30 -14.83 -27.13
N GLN A 218 -16.43 -15.32 -27.69
CA GLN A 218 -17.14 -14.63 -28.75
C GLN A 218 -17.74 -13.30 -28.30
N ASP A 219 -18.17 -13.18 -27.03
CA ASP A 219 -18.68 -11.92 -26.49
C ASP A 219 -17.59 -10.84 -26.44
N PHE A 220 -16.35 -11.21 -26.10
CA PHE A 220 -15.21 -10.29 -26.16
C PHE A 220 -14.87 -9.87 -27.59
N ILE A 221 -14.94 -10.79 -28.57
CA ILE A 221 -14.75 -10.46 -29.98
C ILE A 221 -15.82 -9.48 -30.45
N ASN A 222 -17.09 -9.76 -30.13
CA ASN A 222 -18.22 -8.88 -30.47
C ASN A 222 -18.07 -7.49 -29.85
N PHE A 223 -17.63 -7.42 -28.59
CA PHE A 223 -17.32 -6.16 -27.92
C PHE A 223 -16.22 -5.38 -28.66
N LEU A 224 -15.08 -6.01 -28.94
CA LEU A 224 -13.95 -5.37 -29.62
C LEU A 224 -14.32 -4.89 -31.04
N CYS A 225 -15.05 -5.70 -31.81
CA CYS A 225 -15.53 -5.31 -33.14
C CYS A 225 -16.47 -4.10 -33.10
N ASN A 226 -17.29 -3.97 -32.06
CA ASN A 226 -18.18 -2.83 -31.89
C ASN A 226 -17.42 -1.55 -31.50
N GLU A 227 -16.38 -1.66 -30.69
CA GLU A 227 -15.52 -0.53 -30.33
C GLU A 227 -14.72 -0.03 -31.54
N GLU A 228 -14.16 -0.93 -32.36
CA GLU A 228 -13.47 -0.55 -33.60
C GLU A 228 -14.40 0.19 -34.58
N LYS A 229 -15.63 -0.30 -34.76
CA LYS A 229 -16.64 0.37 -35.59
C LYS A 229 -16.96 1.79 -35.11
N LYS A 230 -17.02 2.02 -33.80
CA LYS A 230 -17.20 3.36 -33.22
C LYS A 230 -15.99 4.24 -33.50
N SER A 231 -14.77 3.74 -33.30
CA SER A 231 -13.54 4.49 -33.60
C SER A 231 -13.45 4.89 -35.07
N ARG A 232 -13.76 3.98 -36.01
CA ARG A 232 -13.78 4.29 -37.45
C ARG A 232 -14.86 5.31 -37.83
N LYS A 233 -16.01 5.31 -37.17
CA LYS A 233 -17.08 6.31 -37.38
C LYS A 233 -16.75 7.70 -36.84
N LEU A 234 -15.76 7.85 -35.96
CA LEU A 234 -15.32 9.14 -35.41
C LEU A 234 -14.21 9.80 -36.25
N ILE A 235 -13.62 9.06 -37.21
CA ILE A 235 -12.50 9.51 -38.05
C ILE A 235 -12.99 9.97 -39.44
N ASN A 236 -14.23 9.64 -39.81
CA ASN A 236 -14.91 10.11 -41.02
C ASN A 236 -16.00 11.13 -40.67
#